data_AF-A0A6N3H093-F1
#
_entry.id   AF-A0A6N3H093-F1
#
_cell.length_a   1.000
_cell.length_b   1.000
_cell.length_c   1.000
_cell.angle_alpha   90.00
_cell.angle_beta   90.00
_cell.angle_gamma   90.00
#
_symmetry.space_group_name_H-M   'P 1'
#
loop_
_entity.id
_entity.type
_entity.pdbx_description
1 polymer ?
#
loop_
_entity_poly.entity_id
_entity_poly.type
_entity_poly.pdbx_seq_one_letter_code
_entity_poly.pdbx_strand_id
1 'polypeptide(L)' 'MDFKLEYLDENYAREICSWKYNDEYSVYNYPEWEVISKQNWDITVEKKEKMNL' A
#
# COMPACT_ATOMS: atom_id res chain seq x y z
N MET A 1 -11.17 22.16 0.99
CA MET A 1 -10.15 21.11 1.20
C MET A 1 -10.10 20.37 -0.11
N ASP A 2 -9.05 20.60 -0.88
CA ASP A 2 -8.95 20.11 -2.25
C ASP A 2 -8.23 18.77 -2.20
N PHE A 3 -9.00 17.69 -2.29
CA PHE A 3 -8.46 16.35 -2.36
C PHE A 3 -8.26 15.97 -3.83
N LYS A 4 -7.05 15.52 -4.15
CA LYS A 4 -6.71 14.99 -5.46
C LYS A 4 -6.53 13.48 -5.36
N LEU A 5 -7.09 12.76 -6.32
CA LEU A 5 -6.82 11.34 -6.48
C LEU A 5 -5.46 11.18 -7.16
N GLU A 6 -4.55 10.44 -6.51
CA GLU A 6 -3.25 10.07 -7.05
C GLU A 6 -3.20 8.55 -7.28
N TYR A 7 -2.36 8.13 -8.24
CA TYR A 7 -2.09 6.72 -8.45
C TYR A 7 -1.26 6.16 -7.28
N LEU A 8 -1.58 4.94 -6.86
CA LEU A 8 -0.83 4.25 -5.82
C LEU A 8 0.46 3.68 -6.43
N ASP A 9 1.57 4.38 -6.24
CA ASP A 9 2.91 3.89 -6.58
C ASP A 9 3.57 3.12 -5.42
N GLU A 10 4.77 2.58 -5.67
CA GLU A 10 5.52 1.81 -4.67
C GLU A 10 5.89 2.64 -3.43
N ASN A 11 6.18 3.94 -3.57
CA ASN A 11 6.54 4.77 -2.43
C ASN A 11 5.35 4.91 -1.49
N TYR A 12 4.15 5.17 -2.02
CA TYR A 12 2.92 5.21 -1.24
C TYR A 12 2.60 3.84 -0.62
N ALA A 13 2.82 2.75 -1.36
CA ALA A 13 2.60 1.41 -0.82
C ALA A 13 3.54 1.09 0.37
N ARG A 14 4.82 1.48 0.28
CA ARG A 14 5.79 1.36 1.39
C ARG A 14 5.43 2.25 2.56
N GLU A 15 4.93 3.46 2.31
CA GLU A 15 4.44 4.36 3.35
C GLU A 15 3.28 3.71 4.12
N ILE A 16 2.27 3.17 3.43
CA ILE A 16 1.16 2.43 4.05
C ILE A 16 1.68 1.29 4.95
N CYS A 17 2.67 0.52 4.49
CA CYS A 17 3.25 -0.56 5.29
C CYS A 17 4.00 -0.06 6.54
N SER A 18 4.54 1.15 6.48
CA SER A 18 5.29 1.78 7.57
C SER A 18 4.36 2.37 8.64
N TRP A 19 3.11 2.69 8.29
CA TRP A 19 2.11 3.15 9.24
C TRP A 19 1.65 2.02 10.16
N LYS A 20 1.74 2.25 11.46
CA LYS A 20 1.32 1.30 12.50
C LYS A 20 0.39 1.97 13.50
N TYR A 21 -0.76 1.36 13.73
CA TYR A 21 -1.56 1.56 14.92
C TYR A 21 -0.88 0.92 16.12
N ASN A 22 -0.99 1.59 17.27
CA ASN A 22 -0.54 1.08 18.56
C ASN A 22 -1.64 0.26 19.23
N ASP A 23 -1.23 -0.54 20.23
CA ASP A 23 -2.11 -1.23 21.18
C ASP A 23 -3.16 -2.15 20.51
N GLU A 24 -4.42 -2.03 20.92
CA GLU A 24 -5.52 -2.92 20.52
C GLU A 24 -5.80 -2.92 19.01
N TYR A 25 -5.44 -1.83 18.32
CA TYR A 25 -5.65 -1.69 16.89
C TYR A 25 -4.47 -2.20 16.05
N SER A 26 -3.40 -2.68 16.68
CA SER A 26 -2.24 -3.23 15.98
C SER A 26 -2.56 -4.43 15.07
N VAL A 27 -3.71 -5.10 15.28
CA VAL A 27 -4.22 -6.18 14.43
C VAL A 27 -4.54 -5.73 12.99
N TYR A 28 -4.74 -4.43 12.77
CA TYR A 28 -5.00 -3.85 11.44
C TYR A 28 -3.74 -3.40 10.71
N ASN A 29 -2.58 -3.49 11.36
CA ASN A 29 -1.33 -3.07 10.74
C ASN A 29 -1.01 -3.94 9.53
N TYR A 30 -0.60 -3.29 8.45
CA TYR A 30 0.03 -4.00 7.36
C TYR A 30 1.34 -4.64 7.86
N PRO A 31 1.69 -5.85 7.39
CA PRO A 31 3.04 -6.38 7.59
C PRO A 31 4.09 -5.52 6.88
N GLU A 32 5.37 -5.75 7.19
CA GLU A 32 6.46 -5.07 6.49
C GLU A 32 6.43 -5.31 4.98
N TRP A 33 6.88 -4.33 4.21
CA TRP A 33 6.87 -4.35 2.74
C TRP A 33 7.51 -5.62 2.18
N GLU A 34 8.66 -6.03 2.71
CA GLU A 34 9.40 -7.20 2.26
C GLU A 34 8.62 -8.50 2.48
N VAL A 35 7.75 -8.55 3.49
CA VAL A 35 6.92 -9.72 3.79
C VAL A 35 5.78 -9.82 2.79
N ILE A 36 5.01 -8.74 2.61
CA ILE A 36 3.86 -8.75 1.70
C ILE A 36 4.28 -8.84 0.23
N SER A 37 5.45 -8.28 -0.13
CA SER A 37 6.02 -8.38 -1.47
C SER A 37 6.40 -9.82 -1.80
N LYS A 38 7.04 -10.54 -0.86
CA LYS A 38 7.33 -11.98 -1.02
C LYS A 38 6.07 -12.84 -1.11
N GLN A 39 4.98 -12.40 -0.50
CA GLN A 39 3.68 -13.08 -0.54
C GLN A 39 2.83 -12.69 -1.75
N ASN A 40 3.30 -11.80 -2.63
CA ASN A 40 2.58 -11.30 -3.80
C ASN A 40 1.18 -10.76 -3.47
N TRP A 41 1.07 -9.91 -2.44
CA TRP A 41 -0.17 -9.20 -2.17
C TRP A 41 -0.50 -8.22 -3.30
N ASP A 42 -1.78 -7.93 -3.54
CA ASP A 42 -2.22 -7.13 -4.70
C ASP A 42 -1.59 -5.72 -4.72
N ILE A 43 -1.35 -5.12 -3.55
CA ILE A 43 -0.69 -3.81 -3.42
C ILE A 43 0.79 -3.81 -3.88
N THR A 44 1.42 -4.98 -3.96
CA THR A 44 2.82 -5.12 -4.38
C THR A 44 2.95 -5.50 -5.85
N VAL A 45 1.82 -5.70 -6.54
CA VAL A 45 1.81 -6.07 -7.95
C VAL A 45 1.63 -4.79 -8.76
N GLU A 46 2.62 -4.46 -9.58
CA GLU A 46 2.50 -3.38 -10.55
C GLU A 46 1.40 -3.73 -11.56
N LYS A 47 0.21 -3.15 -11.36
CA LYS A 47 -0.90 -3.31 -12.31
C LYS A 47 -0.58 -2.49 -13.55
N LYS A 48 -0.23 -3.19 -14.64
CA LYS A 48 -0.07 -2.62 -15.99
C LYS A 48 -1.43 -2.25 -16.61
N GLU A 49 -2.27 -1.51 -15.89
CA GLU A 49 -3.49 -1.00 -16.51
C GLU A 49 -3.10 -0.02 -17.61
N LYS A 50 -3.30 -0.45 -18.86
CA LYS A 50 -3.39 0.45 -20.00
C LYS A 50 -4.61 1.33 -19.75
N MET A 51 -4.40 2.48 -19.12
CA MET A 51 -5.37 3.55 -19.11
C MET A 51 -5.55 4.01 -20.56
N ASN A 52 -6.50 3.39 -21.26
CA ASN A 52 -7.17 4.02 -22.38
C ASN A 52 -8.09 5.08 -21.77
N LEU A 53 -7.52 6.25 -21.46
CA LEU A 53 -8.26 7.50 -21.29
C LEU A 53 -8.64 8.05 -22.66
#